data_AF-A0A933BCZ2-F1
#
_entry.id   AF-A0A933BCZ2-F1
#
_cell.length_a   1.000
_cell.length_b   1.000
_cell.length_c   1.000
_cell.angle_alpha   90.00
_cell.angle_beta   90.00
_cell.angle_gamma   90.00
#
_symmetry.space_group_name_H-M   'P 1'
#
loop_
_entity.id
_entity.type
_entity.pdbx_description
1 polymer ?
#
loop_
_entity_poly.entity_id
_entity_poly.type
_entity_poly.pdbx_seq_one_letter_code
_entity_poly.pdbx_strand_id
1 'polypeptide(L)'
;MEHRPLWPNLTIQDCRERIQRDPKDMEARLILGMTYRLQGDYRAALEMWNSILEIDPSHDAAKQLVRSLRMELMKINFNLE
;
A
#
# COMPACT_ATOMS: atom_id res chain seq x y z
N MET A 1 27.00 -2.94 -7.07
CA MET A 1 25.91 -2.02 -7.45
C MET A 1 24.65 -2.51 -6.75
N GLU A 2 24.42 -2.09 -5.51
CA GLU A 2 23.14 -2.29 -4.83
C GLU A 2 22.61 -0.90 -4.50
N HIS A 3 21.90 -0.28 -5.44
CA HIS A 3 21.07 0.87 -5.14
C HIS A 3 19.82 0.34 -4.43
N ARG A 4 19.99 -0.11 -3.19
CA ARG A 4 18.89 -0.50 -2.32
C ARG A 4 18.38 0.79 -1.66
N PRO A 5 17.21 1.33 -2.06
CA PRO A 5 16.72 2.58 -1.49
C PRO A 5 16.50 2.40 0.02
N LEU A 6 16.93 3.40 0.79
CA LEU A 6 16.89 3.47 2.26
C LEU A 6 15.46 3.67 2.80
N TRP A 7 14.56 2.75 2.48
CA TRP A 7 13.39 2.43 3.32
C TRP A 7 13.72 1.15 4.12
N PRO A 8 13.06 0.86 5.26
CA PRO A 8 13.21 -0.43 5.92
C PRO A 8 12.97 -1.53 4.88
N ASN A 9 14.02 -2.32 4.62
CA ASN A 9 14.21 -3.24 3.50
C ASN A 9 13.18 -4.39 3.45
N LEU A 10 11.92 -4.10 3.18
CA LEU A 10 10.92 -5.09 2.81
C LEU A 10 10.60 -4.89 1.33
N THR A 11 11.07 -5.81 0.50
CA THR A 11 10.73 -5.79 -0.93
C THR A 11 9.26 -6.20 -1.12
N ILE A 12 8.70 -5.94 -2.30
CA ILE A 12 7.38 -6.48 -2.69
C ILE A 12 7.33 -7.99 -2.47
N GLN A 13 8.44 -8.67 -2.77
CA GLN A 13 8.56 -10.10 -2.63
C GLN A 13 8.51 -10.52 -1.15
N ASP A 14 9.27 -9.87 -0.28
CA ASP A 14 9.23 -10.17 1.17
C ASP A 14 7.84 -9.94 1.76
N CYS A 15 7.16 -8.86 1.38
CA CYS A 15 5.80 -8.59 1.85
C CYS A 15 4.82 -9.67 1.37
N ARG A 16 4.95 -10.13 0.12
CA ARG A 16 4.13 -11.22 -0.42
C ARG A 16 4.38 -12.52 0.31
N GLU A 17 5.62 -12.85 0.61
CA GLU A 17 5.96 -14.05 1.39
C GLU A 17 5.41 -13.99 2.81
N ARG A 18 5.48 -12.81 3.46
CA ARG A 18 4.84 -12.58 4.76
C ARG A 18 3.33 -12.80 4.69
N ILE A 19 2.65 -12.24 3.69
CA ILE A 19 1.19 -12.40 3.50
C ILE A 19 0.83 -13.86 3.19
N GLN A 20 1.67 -14.59 2.47
CA GLN A 20 1.45 -16.02 2.21
C GLN A 20 1.59 -16.86 3.48
N ARG A 21 2.58 -16.54 4.34
CA ARG A 21 2.80 -17.23 5.62
C ARG A 21 1.75 -16.87 6.65
N ASP A 22 1.39 -15.59 6.72
CA ASP A 22 0.36 -15.04 7.57
C ASP A 22 -0.62 -14.18 6.76
N PRO A 23 -1.75 -14.78 6.34
CA PRO A 23 -2.81 -14.07 5.65
C PRO A 23 -3.47 -12.96 6.48
N LYS A 24 -3.11 -12.76 7.75
CA LYS A 24 -3.60 -11.64 8.58
C LYS A 24 -2.52 -10.61 8.89
N ASP A 25 -1.33 -10.73 8.30
CA ASP A 25 -0.27 -9.74 8.42
C ASP A 25 -0.70 -8.43 7.75
N MET A 26 -1.29 -7.53 8.55
CA MET A 26 -1.75 -6.22 8.12
C MET A 26 -0.58 -5.27 7.89
N GLU A 27 0.54 -5.47 8.59
CA GLU A 27 1.74 -4.66 8.42
C GLU A 27 2.39 -4.93 7.06
N ALA A 28 2.52 -6.20 6.66
CA ALA A 28 3.02 -6.57 5.34
C ALA A 28 2.14 -5.99 4.21
N ARG A 29 0.82 -6.00 4.38
CA ARG A 29 -0.12 -5.35 3.45
C ARG A 29 0.06 -3.84 3.40
N LEU A 30 0.27 -3.21 4.56
CA LEU A 30 0.47 -1.77 4.68
C LEU A 30 1.71 -1.34 3.90
N ILE A 31 2.82 -2.02 4.16
CA ILE A 31 4.12 -1.78 3.49
C ILE A 31 3.99 -2.04 1.99
N LEU A 32 3.40 -3.18 1.60
CA LEU A 32 3.20 -3.51 0.19
C LEU A 32 2.36 -2.46 -0.54
N GLY A 33 1.28 -1.97 0.08
CA GLY A 33 0.47 -0.90 -0.48
C GLY A 33 1.24 0.43 -0.60
N MET A 34 2.09 0.76 0.38
CA MET A 34 2.98 1.92 0.28
C MET A 34 4.00 1.77 -0.85
N THR A 35 4.59 0.59 -1.01
CA THR A 35 5.53 0.30 -2.10
C THR A 35 4.86 0.43 -3.47
N TYR A 36 3.64 -0.10 -3.63
CA TYR A 36 2.88 0.07 -4.86
C TYR A 36 2.55 1.54 -5.14
N ARG A 37 2.18 2.33 -4.12
CA ARG A 37 1.96 3.77 -4.29
C ARG A 37 3.24 4.47 -4.77
N LEU A 38 4.40 4.14 -4.19
CA LEU A 38 5.68 4.73 -4.58
C LEU A 38 6.09 4.35 -6.02
N GLN A 39 5.63 3.21 -6.52
CA GLN A 39 5.81 2.80 -7.91
C GLN A 39 4.79 3.41 -8.89
N GLY A 40 3.82 4.18 -8.39
CA GLY A 40 2.72 4.73 -9.18
C GLY A 40 1.60 3.72 -9.47
N ASP A 41 1.68 2.50 -8.94
CA ASP A 41 0.60 1.51 -9.01
C ASP A 41 -0.43 1.77 -7.91
N TYR A 42 -1.20 2.84 -8.12
CA TYR A 42 -2.23 3.27 -7.18
C TYR A 42 -3.36 2.26 -7.03
N ARG A 43 -3.60 1.42 -8.04
CA ARG A 43 -4.64 0.38 -7.99
C ARG A 43 -4.24 -0.73 -7.03
N ALA A 44 -3.02 -1.27 -7.18
CA ALA A 44 -2.50 -2.29 -6.28
C ALA A 44 -2.36 -1.75 -4.85
N ALA A 45 -1.97 -0.48 -4.69
CA ALA A 45 -1.93 0.18 -3.37
C ALA A 45 -3.29 0.19 -2.67
N LEU A 46 -4.35 0.60 -3.39
CA LEU A 46 -5.72 0.60 -2.86
C LEU A 46 -6.20 -0.81 -2.51
N GLU A 47 -5.93 -1.81 -3.35
CA GLU A 47 -6.29 -3.21 -3.08
C GLU A 47 -5.66 -3.70 -1.76
N MET A 48 -4.37 -3.43 -1.54
CA MET A 48 -3.69 -3.84 -0.31
C MET A 48 -4.27 -3.18 0.93
N TRP A 49 -4.52 -1.87 0.90
CA TRP A 49 -5.08 -1.17 2.08
C TRP A 49 -6.56 -1.49 2.30
N ASN A 50 -7.35 -1.70 1.26
CA ASN A 50 -8.73 -2.17 1.43
C ASN A 50 -8.77 -3.56 2.06
N SER A 51 -7.87 -4.47 1.69
CA SER A 51 -7.80 -5.79 2.32
C SER A 51 -7.48 -5.72 3.82
N ILE A 52 -6.79 -4.68 4.29
CA ILE A 52 -6.61 -4.43 5.73
C ILE A 52 -7.93 -4.03 6.36
N LEU A 53 -8.71 -3.17 5.71
CA LEU A 53 -10.03 -2.75 6.19
C LEU A 53 -11.08 -3.87 6.17
N GLU A 54 -10.89 -4.89 5.33
CA GLU A 54 -11.69 -6.13 5.38
C GLU A 54 -11.37 -6.98 6.61
N ILE A 55 -10.11 -6.98 7.07
CA ILE A 55 -9.66 -7.73 8.25
C ILE A 55 -9.98 -6.95 9.53
N ASP A 56 -9.62 -5.66 9.55
CA ASP A 56 -9.89 -4.72 10.62
C ASP A 56 -10.52 -3.43 10.05
N PRO A 57 -11.86 -3.36 10.05
CA PRO A 57 -12.59 -2.16 9.62
C PRO A 57 -12.31 -0.93 10.49
N SER A 58 -11.67 -1.07 11.64
CA SER A 58 -11.31 0.04 12.53
C SER A 58 -9.88 0.54 12.32
N HIS A 59 -9.11 -0.06 11.42
CA HIS A 59 -7.70 0.28 11.21
C HIS A 59 -7.51 1.71 10.67
N ASP A 60 -7.19 2.66 11.56
CA ASP A 60 -7.08 4.08 11.25
C ASP A 60 -6.07 4.40 10.14
N ALA A 61 -4.88 3.79 10.18
CA ALA A 61 -3.85 4.07 9.17
C ALA A 61 -4.30 3.68 7.75
N ALA A 62 -4.91 2.50 7.58
CA ALA A 62 -5.42 2.05 6.29
C ALA A 62 -6.54 2.97 5.76
N LYS A 63 -7.46 3.44 6.63
CA LYS A 63 -8.49 4.42 6.25
C LYS A 63 -7.88 5.72 5.75
N GLN A 64 -6.89 6.24 6.48
CA GLN A 64 -6.21 7.48 6.13
C GLN A 64 -5.46 7.36 4.80
N LEU A 65 -4.77 6.23 4.58
CA LEU A 65 -4.04 5.98 3.33
C LEU A 65 -4.96 5.86 2.12
N VAL A 66 -6.06 5.08 2.22
CA VAL A 66 -7.06 4.98 1.15
C VAL A 66 -7.68 6.34 0.84
N ARG A 67 -8.05 7.10 1.87
CA ARG A 67 -8.61 8.44 1.70
C ARG A 67 -7.62 9.39 1.03
N SER A 68 -6.38 9.42 1.53
CA SER A 68 -5.31 10.26 0.98
C SER A 68 -5.07 9.95 -0.50
N LEU A 69 -4.96 8.66 -0.84
CA LEU A 69 -4.68 8.25 -2.22
C LEU A 69 -5.85 8.54 -3.16
N ARG A 70 -7.10 8.34 -2.72
CA ARG A 70 -8.28 8.74 -3.52
C ARG A 70 -8.30 10.24 -3.80
N MET A 71 -7.95 11.06 -2.81
CA MET A 71 -7.86 12.51 -2.98
C MET A 71 -6.74 12.88 -3.97
N GLU A 72 -5.59 12.21 -3.91
CA GLU A 72 -4.48 12.41 -4.83
C GLU A 72 -4.86 12.05 -6.27
N LEU A 73 -5.49 10.87 -6.45
CA LEU A 73 -6.00 10.42 -7.75
C LEU A 73 -7.04 11.37 -8.33
N MET A 74 -7.95 11.90 -7.50
CA MET A 74 -8.96 12.87 -7.92
C MET A 74 -8.31 14.16 -8.42
N LYS A 75 -7.27 14.67 -7.73
CA LYS A 75 -6.51 15.85 -8.17
C LYS A 75 -5.73 15.60 -9.45
N ILE A 76 -5.09 14.44 -9.58
CA ILE A 76 -4.36 14.06 -10.79
C ILE A 76 -5.31 14.05 -11.99
N ASN A 77 -6.50 13.46 -11.84
CA ASN A 77 -7.48 13.39 -12.92
C ASN A 77 -8.06 14.76 -13.30
N PHE A 78 -8.12 15.71 -12.36
CA PHE A 78 -8.60 17.07 -12.59
C PHE A 78 -7.55 18.03 -13.19
N ASN A 79 -6.25 17.74 -12.99
CA ASN A 79 -5.14 18.55 -13.50
C ASN A 79 -4.71 18.19 -14.93
N LEU A 80 -5.42 17.27 -15.60
CA LEU A 80 -5.14 16.83 -16.97
C LEU A 80 -6.10 17.43 -18.01
N GLU A 81 -6.93 18.42 -17.63
CA GLU A 81 -7.78 19.22 -18.54
C GLU A 81 -7.15 20.58 -18.87
#